data_AF-A0A8D5ZFY5-F1
#
_entry.id   AF-A0A8D5ZFY5-F1
#
_cell.length_a   1.000
_cell.length_b   1.000
_cell.length_c   1.000
_cell.angle_alpha   90.00
_cell.angle_beta   90.00
_cell.angle_gamma   90.00
#
_symmetry.space_group_name_H-M   'P 1'
#
loop_
_entity.id
_entity.type
_entity.pdbx_description
1 polymer ?
#
loop_
_entity_poly.entity_id
_entity_poly.type
_entity_poly.pdbx_seq_one_letter_code
_entity_poly.pdbx_strand_id
1 'polypeptide(L)'
;MDVFQTASSKGLSISQIIDVSERPGGKPFAKEAEYSYGDLFWGKIHQRVTGDIYLLIITKLIQNWKNKVQELKIKGEIVDAVGGLLWLKESESLDDIDYMIEYIKKLKEDKAKSASKK
;
A
#
# COMPACT_ATOMS: atom_id res chain seq x y z
N MET A 1 -13.65 3.17 12.48
CA MET A 1 -13.83 1.93 11.69
C MET A 1 -12.48 1.23 11.69
N ASP A 2 -12.43 -0.10 11.77
CA ASP A 2 -11.16 -0.83 11.73
C ASP A 2 -10.45 -0.62 10.38
N VAL A 3 -9.14 -0.41 10.38
CA VAL A 3 -8.36 -0.10 9.16
C VAL A 3 -8.42 -1.26 8.17
N PHE A 4 -8.41 -2.50 8.67
CA PHE A 4 -8.48 -3.71 7.85
C PHE A 4 -9.86 -3.87 7.22
N GLN A 5 -10.93 -3.59 7.98
CA GLN A 5 -12.29 -3.56 7.43
C GLN A 5 -12.46 -2.46 6.37
N THR A 6 -11.84 -1.30 6.59
CA THR A 6 -11.81 -0.20 5.61
C THR A 6 -11.10 -0.64 4.34
N ALA A 7 -9.95 -1.29 4.45
CA ALA A 7 -9.22 -1.86 3.32
C ALA A 7 -10.05 -2.88 2.54
N SER A 8 -10.71 -3.82 3.23
CA SER A 8 -11.62 -4.77 2.58
C SER A 8 -12.78 -4.09 1.85
N SER A 9 -13.36 -3.03 2.42
CA SER A 9 -14.44 -2.26 1.77
C SER A 9 -14.00 -1.57 0.48
N LYS A 10 -12.70 -1.27 0.34
CA LYS A 10 -12.06 -0.73 -0.87
C LYS A 10 -11.70 -1.81 -1.90
N GLY A 11 -12.04 -3.08 -1.63
CA GLY A 11 -11.82 -4.21 -2.52
C GLY A 11 -10.44 -4.86 -2.38
N LEU A 12 -9.71 -4.59 -1.28
CA LEU A 12 -8.46 -5.28 -0.99
C LEU A 12 -8.76 -6.64 -0.37
N SER A 13 -8.07 -7.67 -0.87
CA SER A 13 -8.02 -8.97 -0.21
C SER A 13 -7.05 -8.89 0.95
N ILE A 14 -7.53 -9.07 2.18
CA ILE A 14 -6.72 -8.98 3.41
C ILE A 14 -6.40 -10.40 3.91
N SER A 15 -5.14 -10.64 4.29
CA SER A 15 -4.72 -11.89 4.91
C SER A 15 -5.21 -12.01 6.36
N GLN A 16 -4.73 -13.03 7.06
CA GLN A 16 -4.84 -13.07 8.51
C GLN A 16 -4.21 -11.83 9.14
N ILE A 17 -4.93 -11.22 10.09
CA ILE A 17 -4.44 -10.13 10.92
C ILE A 17 -3.67 -10.73 12.10
N ILE A 18 -2.46 -10.24 12.34
CA ILE A 18 -1.59 -10.69 13.42
C ILE A 18 -1.19 -9.52 14.32
N ASP A 19 -0.98 -9.82 15.60
CA ASP A 19 -0.40 -8.87 16.55
C ASP A 19 1.13 -8.86 16.41
N VAL A 20 1.73 -7.67 16.48
CA VAL A 20 3.17 -7.47 16.31
C VAL A 20 3.76 -6.80 17.53
N SER A 21 4.83 -7.39 18.06
CA SER A 21 5.59 -6.92 19.23
C SER A 21 6.99 -6.50 18.80
N GLU A 22 7.57 -5.46 19.42
CA GLU A 22 8.93 -4.99 19.09
C GLU A 22 10.01 -6.04 19.38
N ARG A 23 9.72 -6.95 20.31
CA ARG A 23 10.59 -8.06 20.70
C ARG A 23 9.75 -9.32 20.99
N PRO A 24 10.33 -10.52 20.81
CA PRO A 24 9.66 -11.77 21.19
C PRO A 24 9.16 -11.75 22.63
N GLY A 25 7.89 -12.15 22.83
CA GLY A 25 7.23 -12.16 24.15
C GLY A 25 6.86 -10.78 24.72
N GLY A 26 7.14 -9.69 24.00
CA GLY A 26 6.69 -8.35 24.36
C GLY A 26 5.18 -8.16 24.13
N LYS A 27 4.62 -7.11 24.76
CA LYS A 27 3.25 -6.67 24.45
C LYS A 27 3.17 -6.20 22.98
N PRO A 28 2.09 -6.51 22.26
CA PRO A 28 1.88 -5.97 20.92
C PRO A 28 1.85 -4.44 20.92
N PHE A 29 2.51 -3.84 19.94
CA PHE A 29 2.48 -2.39 19.68
C PHE A 29 1.78 -2.06 18.36
N ALA A 30 1.45 -3.06 17.56
CA ALA A 30 0.80 -2.91 16.28
C ALA A 30 0.02 -4.16 15.87
N LYS A 31 -0.82 -4.01 14.86
CA LYS A 31 -1.42 -5.09 14.09
C LYS A 31 -0.94 -5.02 12.65
N GLU A 32 -0.74 -6.17 12.04
CA GLU A 32 -0.34 -6.28 10.64
C GLU A 32 -1.22 -7.24 9.87
N ALA A 33 -1.42 -6.95 8.58
CA ALA A 33 -1.92 -7.91 7.61
C ALA A 33 -1.29 -7.64 6.24
N GLU A 34 -1.06 -8.70 5.49
CA GLU A 34 -0.77 -8.58 4.07
C GLU A 34 -2.06 -8.28 3.30
N TYR A 35 -1.92 -7.63 2.16
CA TYR A 35 -3.05 -7.37 1.28
C TYR A 35 -2.66 -7.46 -0.19
N SER A 36 -3.67 -7.65 -1.03
CA SER A 36 -3.54 -7.53 -2.49
C SER A 36 -4.75 -6.89 -3.12
N TYR A 37 -4.55 -6.29 -4.30
CA TYR A 37 -5.61 -5.80 -5.16
C TYR A 37 -5.47 -6.46 -6.53
N GLY A 38 -6.09 -7.63 -6.67
CA GLY A 38 -5.98 -8.46 -7.87
C GLY A 38 -4.53 -8.75 -8.26
N ASP A 39 -4.19 -8.55 -9.53
CA ASP A 39 -2.84 -8.69 -10.07
C ASP A 39 -2.04 -7.36 -10.14
N LEU A 40 -2.61 -6.26 -9.62
CA LEU A 40 -2.05 -4.92 -9.79
C LEU A 40 -0.92 -4.64 -8.80
N PHE A 41 -1.19 -4.84 -7.52
CA PHE A 41 -0.23 -4.61 -6.44
C PHE A 41 -0.61 -5.38 -5.19
N TRP A 42 0.37 -5.53 -4.31
CA TRP A 42 0.23 -6.16 -3.00
C TRP A 42 1.12 -5.45 -2.00
N GLY A 43 1.00 -5.82 -0.73
CA GLY A 43 1.88 -5.30 0.29
C GLY A 43 1.37 -5.60 1.68
N LYS A 44 1.61 -4.66 2.60
CA LYS A 44 1.32 -4.85 4.02
C LYS A 44 0.73 -3.57 4.61
N ILE A 45 -0.32 -3.73 5.42
CA ILE A 45 -0.84 -2.69 6.31
C ILE A 45 -0.26 -2.96 7.70
N HIS A 46 0.38 -1.96 8.30
CA HIS A 46 0.86 -2.00 9.68
C HIS A 46 0.21 -0.84 10.44
N GLN A 47 -0.67 -1.16 11.39
CA GLN A 47 -1.37 -0.18 12.21
C GLN A 47 -0.83 -0.21 13.63
N ARG A 48 -0.25 0.91 14.07
CA ARG A 48 0.24 1.04 15.44
C ARG A 48 -0.89 1.35 16.41
N VAL A 49 -0.70 1.01 17.68
CA VAL A 49 -1.61 1.39 18.77
C VAL A 49 -1.69 2.91 18.96
N THR A 50 -0.70 3.67 18.45
CA THR A 50 -0.69 5.13 18.43
C THR A 50 -1.69 5.71 17.42
N GLY A 51 -2.21 4.91 16.50
CA GLY A 51 -3.06 5.34 15.40
C GLY A 51 -2.33 5.47 14.06
N ASP A 52 -0.99 5.56 14.07
CA ASP A 52 -0.21 5.64 12.83
C ASP A 52 -0.43 4.39 11.97
N ILE A 53 -0.70 4.62 10.69
CA ILE A 53 -0.88 3.56 9.68
C ILE A 53 0.28 3.62 8.72
N TYR A 54 0.86 2.47 8.42
CA TYR A 54 1.95 2.31 7.48
C TYR A 54 1.53 1.36 6.37
N LEU A 55 1.75 1.78 5.13
CA LEU A 55 1.40 1.02 3.94
C LEU A 55 2.66 0.72 3.14
N LEU A 56 2.96 -0.57 3.01
CA LEU A 56 3.88 -1.04 1.99
C LEU A 56 3.08 -1.32 0.72
N ILE A 57 3.51 -0.76 -0.41
CA ILE A 57 2.94 -0.99 -1.74
C ILE A 57 4.03 -1.56 -2.65
N ILE A 58 3.74 -2.71 -3.26
CA ILE A 58 4.64 -3.44 -4.14
C ILE A 58 3.92 -3.72 -5.45
N THR A 59 4.53 -3.35 -6.58
CA THR A 59 3.99 -3.65 -7.92
C THR A 59 5.08 -3.99 -8.92
N LYS A 60 4.77 -4.89 -9.86
CA LYS A 60 5.64 -5.18 -11.01
C LYS A 60 5.54 -4.12 -12.10
N LEU A 61 4.53 -3.24 -12.04
CA LEU A 61 4.30 -2.21 -13.05
C LEU A 61 5.30 -1.06 -12.95
N ILE A 62 5.98 -0.89 -11.82
CA ILE A 62 6.97 0.15 -11.57
C ILE A 62 8.27 -0.51 -11.10
N GLN A 63 9.34 -0.29 -11.85
CA GLN A 63 10.67 -0.83 -11.48
C GLN A 63 11.39 0.03 -10.45
N ASN A 64 11.11 1.33 -10.42
CA ASN A 64 11.70 2.25 -9.45
C ASN A 64 10.73 3.39 -9.08
N TRP A 65 10.20 3.35 -7.86
CA TRP A 65 9.29 4.38 -7.35
C TRP A 65 9.96 5.74 -7.21
N LYS A 66 11.29 5.83 -7.00
CA LYS A 66 11.99 7.13 -6.92
C LYS A 66 11.75 8.02 -8.14
N ASN A 67 11.52 7.41 -9.30
CA ASN A 67 11.26 8.15 -10.53
C ASN A 67 9.80 8.62 -10.64
N LYS A 68 8.92 8.14 -9.75
CA LYS A 68 7.46 8.35 -9.78
C LYS A 68 6.94 9.13 -8.59
N VAL A 69 7.64 9.14 -7.45
CA VAL A 69 7.19 9.83 -6.23
C VAL A 69 6.82 11.29 -6.45
N GLN A 70 7.52 12.01 -7.34
CA GLN A 70 7.24 13.42 -7.64
C GLN A 70 5.93 13.62 -8.41
N GLU A 71 5.42 12.57 -9.07
CA GLU A 71 4.16 12.60 -9.82
C GLU A 71 2.96 12.21 -8.92
N LEU A 72 3.23 11.64 -7.74
CA LEU A 72 2.18 11.14 -6.83
C LEU A 72 1.49 12.30 -6.11
N LYS A 73 0.15 12.23 -6.07
CA LYS A 73 -0.72 13.18 -5.37
C LYS A 73 -1.27 12.58 -4.09
N ILE A 74 -0.38 11.99 -3.30
CA ILE A 74 -0.72 11.38 -2.02
C ILE A 74 -0.83 12.46 -0.94
N LYS A 75 -1.70 12.23 0.05
CA LYS A 75 -1.90 13.11 1.20
C LYS A 75 -0.98 12.73 2.36
N GLY A 76 -0.69 11.44 2.50
CA GLY A 76 0.23 10.90 3.48
C GLY A 76 1.69 11.24 3.19
N GLU A 77 2.57 10.71 4.03
CA GLU A 77 4.01 10.92 3.93
C GLU A 77 4.68 9.75 3.20
N ILE A 78 5.55 10.04 2.23
CA ILE A 78 6.44 9.04 1.65
C ILE A 78 7.58 8.80 2.63
N VAL A 79 7.57 7.65 3.31
CA VAL A 79 8.63 7.24 4.22
C VAL A 79 9.85 6.76 3.44
N ASP A 80 9.62 5.94 2.42
CA ASP A 80 10.68 5.47 1.52
C ASP A 80 10.11 5.05 0.16
N ALA A 81 10.97 5.07 -0.86
CA ALA A 81 10.69 4.62 -2.20
C ALA A 81 11.97 4.02 -2.80
N VAL A 82 12.01 2.71 -3.00
CA VAL A 82 13.17 2.02 -3.58
C VAL A 82 12.70 0.87 -4.46
N GLY A 83 13.14 0.86 -5.71
CA GLY A 83 12.78 -0.21 -6.64
C GLY A 83 11.25 -0.30 -6.82
N GLY A 84 10.69 -1.51 -6.82
CA GLY A 84 9.24 -1.72 -6.88
C GLY A 84 8.50 -1.49 -5.56
N LEU A 85 9.18 -1.02 -4.50
CA LEU A 85 8.63 -0.81 -3.16
C LEU A 85 8.38 0.69 -2.90
N LEU A 86 7.19 0.99 -2.38
CA LEU A 86 6.81 2.31 -1.87
C LEU A 86 6.28 2.14 -0.46
N TRP A 87 6.78 2.94 0.48
CA TRP A 87 6.34 2.94 1.87
C TRP A 87 5.71 4.29 2.19
N LEU A 88 4.43 4.25 2.55
CA LEU A 88 3.64 5.41 2.95
C LEU A 88 3.31 5.36 4.43
N LYS A 89 3.23 6.54 5.05
CA LYS A 89 2.65 6.74 6.36
C LYS A 89 1.36 7.55 6.22
N GLU A 90 0.31 7.04 6.83
CA GLU A 90 -1.04 7.61 6.88
C GLU A 90 -1.37 7.92 8.34
N SER A 91 -2.08 9.02 8.58
CA SER A 91 -2.38 9.47 9.94
C SER A 91 -3.63 8.82 10.52
N GLU A 92 -4.71 8.66 9.74
CA GLU A 92 -6.01 8.21 10.28
C GLU A 92 -6.89 7.43 9.29
N SER A 93 -6.68 7.57 7.98
CA SER A 93 -7.49 6.91 6.95
C SER A 93 -6.63 6.28 5.86
N LEU A 94 -7.22 5.38 5.08
CA LEU A 94 -6.61 4.77 3.90
C LEU A 94 -7.04 5.54 2.63
N ASP A 95 -6.92 6.86 2.66
CA ASP A 95 -7.32 7.71 1.53
C ASP A 95 -6.41 7.48 0.34
N ASP A 96 -5.09 7.37 0.55
CA ASP A 96 -4.16 7.23 -0.57
C ASP A 96 -4.29 5.86 -1.26
N ILE A 97 -4.88 4.85 -0.61
CA ILE A 97 -5.15 3.56 -1.26
C ILE A 97 -6.05 3.73 -2.49
N ASP A 98 -7.10 4.57 -2.43
CA ASP A 98 -8.00 4.75 -3.58
C ASP A 98 -7.24 5.39 -4.75
N TYR A 99 -6.44 6.42 -4.45
CA TYR A 99 -5.56 7.05 -5.42
C TYR A 99 -4.57 6.05 -6.04
N MET A 100 -3.93 5.22 -5.21
CA MET A 100 -2.94 4.24 -5.67
C MET A 100 -3.57 3.15 -6.54
N ILE A 101 -4.80 2.72 -6.23
CA ILE A 101 -5.58 1.81 -7.08
C ILE A 101 -5.77 2.42 -8.47
N GLU A 102 -6.27 3.65 -8.54
CA GLU A 102 -6.53 4.33 -9.81
C GLU A 102 -5.25 4.58 -10.61
N TYR A 103 -4.20 5.05 -9.93
CA TYR A 103 -2.91 5.34 -10.54
C TYR A 103 -2.28 4.08 -11.17
N ILE A 104 -2.25 2.97 -10.43
CA ILE A 104 -1.65 1.72 -10.91
C ILE A 104 -2.51 1.07 -12.01
N LYS A 105 -3.85 1.16 -11.92
CA LYS A 105 -4.76 0.75 -13.01
C LYS A 105 -4.43 1.47 -14.31
N LYS A 106 -4.36 2.81 -14.27
CA LYS A 106 -4.05 3.62 -15.43
C LYS A 106 -2.69 3.26 -16.04
N LEU A 107 -1.68 3.05 -15.21
CA LEU A 107 -0.37 2.60 -15.68
C LEU A 107 -0.42 1.26 -16.42
N LYS A 108 -1.24 0.31 -15.96
CA LYS A 108 -1.44 -0.98 -16.65
C LYS A 108 -2.10 -0.76 -18.02
N GLU A 109 -3.14 0.05 -18.08
CA GLU A 109 -3.85 0.36 -19.33
C GLU A 109 -2.96 1.04 -20.36
N ASP A 110 -2.16 2.02 -19.95
CA ASP A 110 -1.26 2.76 -20.83
C ASP A 110 -0.14 1.86 -21.38
N LYS A 111 0.36 0.91 -20.56
CA LYS A 111 1.30 -0.12 -21.02
C LYS A 111 0.66 -1.08 -22.03
N ALA A 112 -0.58 -1.52 -21.80
CA ALA A 112 -1.28 -2.39 -22.74
C ALA A 112 -1.51 -1.71 -24.10
N LYS A 113 -1.95 -0.44 -24.10
CA LYS A 113 -2.12 0.37 -25.34
C LYS A 113 -0.81 0.59 -26.09
N SER A 114 0.30 0.73 -25.37
CA SER A 114 1.63 0.90 -25.97
C SER A 114 2.17 -0.39 -26.59
N ALA A 115 1.80 -1.55 -26.01
CA ALA A 115 2.16 -2.86 -26.54
C ALA A 115 1.33 -3.23 -27.79
N SER A 116 0.06 -2.84 -27.87
CA SER A 116 -0.80 -3.11 -29.03
C SER A 116 -0.55 -2.22 -30.25
N LYS A 117 0.25 -1.15 -30.09
CA LYS A 117 0.64 -0.23 -31.18
C LYS A 117 2.01 -0.57 -31.80
N LYS A 118 2.70 -1.58 -31.28
CA LYS A 118 3.93 -2.15 -31.84
C LYS A 118 3.59 -3.42 -32.59
#